data_AF-A0A0R3MK89-F1
#
_entry.id   AF-A0A0R3MK89-F1
#
_cell.length_a   1.000
_cell.length_b   1.000
_cell.length_c   1.000
_cell.angle_alpha   90.00
_cell.angle_beta   90.00
_cell.angle_gamma   90.00
#
_symmetry.space_group_name_H-M   'P 1'
#
loop_
_entity.id
_entity.type
_entity.pdbx_description
1 polymer ?
#
loop_
_entity_poly.entity_id
_entity_poly.type
_entity_poly.pdbx_seq_one_letter_code
_entity_poly.pdbx_strand_id
1 'polypeptide(L)'
;MAPISLQPFIAKFVGLEGDYAVEFTPTSELGSIKTTIVGTPMTWYVDFVGLNEGGDVVLGGITTGSQAVWGDCYWFEVEANAGARCIEYWGDQVLWRKDWATGA
;
A
#
# COMPACT_ATOMS: atom_id res chain seq x y z
N MET A 1 15.97 8.24 -17.85
CA MET A 1 15.09 8.34 -16.67
C MET A 1 15.97 8.52 -15.45
N ALA A 2 15.70 9.53 -14.62
CA ALA A 2 16.34 9.61 -13.31
C ALA A 2 15.84 8.43 -12.45
N PRO A 3 16.68 7.85 -11.57
CA PRO A 3 16.24 6.80 -10.66
C PRO A 3 15.16 7.36 -9.71
N ILE A 4 14.07 6.62 -9.55
CA ILE A 4 13.04 6.92 -8.54
C ILE A 4 13.70 6.73 -7.16
N SER A 5 13.83 7.81 -6.39
CA SER A 5 14.34 7.75 -5.03
C SER A 5 13.19 7.48 -4.07
N LEU A 6 13.16 6.29 -3.48
CA LEU A 6 12.16 5.90 -2.50
C LEU A 6 12.58 6.37 -1.11
N GLN A 7 11.66 7.02 -0.40
CA GLN A 7 11.85 7.45 0.99
C GLN A 7 10.90 6.68 1.90
N PRO A 8 11.31 6.33 3.13
CA PRO A 8 10.39 5.72 4.09
C PRO A 8 9.23 6.68 4.40
N PHE A 9 8.04 6.14 4.65
CA PHE A 9 6.88 6.93 5.02
C PHE A 9 5.89 6.13 5.87
N ILE A 10 5.00 6.85 6.55
CA ILE A 10 3.82 6.29 7.22
C ILE A 10 2.59 7.01 6.69
N ALA A 11 1.62 6.27 6.17
CA ALA A 11 0.32 6.80 5.77
C ALA A 11 -0.80 6.08 6.54
N LYS A 12 -1.85 6.81 6.90
CA LYS A 12 -3.00 6.30 7.66
C LYS A 12 -4.24 6.32 6.80
N PHE A 13 -5.05 5.27 6.86
CA PHE A 13 -6.24 5.09 6.04
C PHE A 13 -7.42 4.65 6.90
N VAL A 14 -8.63 4.89 6.39
CA VAL A 14 -9.86 4.28 6.92
C VAL A 14 -10.34 3.23 5.94
N GLY A 15 -10.37 1.97 6.38
CA GLY A 15 -11.05 0.87 5.69
C GLY A 15 -12.36 0.49 6.38
N LEU A 16 -13.06 -0.49 5.82
CA LEU A 16 -14.27 -1.06 6.44
C LEU A 16 -14.00 -1.70 7.81
N GLU A 17 -12.77 -2.14 8.02
CA GLU A 17 -12.28 -2.71 9.28
C GLU A 17 -11.93 -1.66 10.34
N GLY A 18 -11.98 -0.37 10.00
CA GLY A 18 -11.53 0.74 10.81
C GLY A 18 -10.19 1.32 10.37
N ASP A 19 -9.59 2.12 11.23
CA ASP A 19 -8.33 2.81 10.95
C ASP A 19 -7.15 1.84 10.94
N TYR A 20 -6.26 2.03 9.98
CA TYR A 20 -4.98 1.32 9.92
C TYR A 20 -3.90 2.22 9.32
N ALA A 21 -2.64 1.82 9.52
CA ALA A 21 -1.49 2.52 8.95
C ALA A 21 -0.68 1.57 8.07
N VAL A 22 -0.08 2.12 7.03
CA VAL A 22 0.97 1.47 6.24
C VAL A 22 2.28 2.18 6.54
N GLU A 23 3.31 1.44 6.91
CA GLU A 23 4.64 1.94 7.21
C GLU A 23 5.62 1.34 6.21
N PHE A 24 6.05 2.15 5.25
CA PHE A 24 6.94 1.74 4.18
C PHE A 24 8.41 1.95 4.57
N THR A 25 9.23 0.92 4.35
CA THR A 25 10.69 0.97 4.48
C THR A 25 11.34 0.52 3.16
N PRO A 26 12.10 1.39 2.47
CA PRO A 26 12.85 0.98 1.28
C PRO A 26 13.97 0.00 1.67
N THR A 27 14.24 -0.98 0.80
CA THR A 27 15.33 -1.95 0.94
C THR A 27 16.23 -1.91 -0.29
N SER A 28 17.23 -2.80 -0.37
CA SER A 28 18.07 -2.96 -1.57
C SER A 28 17.31 -3.48 -2.80
N GLU A 29 16.11 -4.02 -2.62
CA GLU A 29 15.20 -4.42 -3.70
C GLU A 29 14.26 -3.24 -4.00
N LEU A 30 13.04 -3.26 -3.47
CA LEU A 30 12.08 -2.16 -3.60
C LEU A 30 11.55 -1.66 -2.25
N GLY A 31 11.47 -2.54 -1.25
CA GLY A 31 11.06 -2.23 0.10
C GLY A 31 9.94 -3.13 0.61
N SER A 32 9.43 -2.81 1.79
CA SER A 32 8.27 -3.48 2.37
C SER A 32 7.39 -2.51 3.14
N ILE A 33 6.13 -2.87 3.26
CA ILE A 33 5.11 -2.20 4.04
C ILE A 33 4.79 -3.06 5.25
N LYS A 34 4.88 -2.48 6.44
CA LYS A 34 4.29 -3.05 7.65
C LYS A 34 2.91 -2.45 7.87
N THR A 35 1.96 -3.28 8.23
CA THR A 35 0.61 -2.83 8.59
C THR A 35 0.00 -3.75 9.64
N THR A 36 -1.04 -3.27 10.32
CA THR A 36 -1.84 -4.08 11.24
C THR A 36 -3.30 -3.72 11.03
N ILE A 37 -4.11 -4.70 10.66
CA ILE A 37 -5.53 -4.51 10.33
C ILE A 37 -6.33 -5.46 11.21
N VAL A 38 -7.29 -4.93 11.98
CA VAL A 38 -8.04 -5.67 13.03
C VAL A 38 -7.10 -6.45 13.96
N GLY A 39 -5.99 -5.84 14.38
CA GLY A 39 -5.00 -6.48 15.26
C GLY A 39 -4.15 -7.59 14.61
N THR A 40 -4.30 -7.83 13.31
CA THR A 40 -3.49 -8.81 12.57
C THR A 40 -2.30 -8.12 11.92
N PRO A 41 -1.06 -8.33 12.40
CA PRO A 41 0.13 -7.72 11.81
C PRO A 41 0.48 -8.42 10.49
N MET A 42 0.88 -7.63 9.50
CA MET A 42 1.25 -8.09 8.17
C MET A 42 2.51 -7.37 7.67
N THR A 43 3.24 -8.03 6.78
CA THR A 43 4.34 -7.42 6.03
C THR A 43 4.11 -7.71 4.56
N TRP A 44 3.90 -6.66 3.78
CA TRP A 44 3.69 -6.72 2.34
C TRP A 44 4.98 -6.30 1.65
N TYR A 45 5.48 -7.12 0.74
CA TYR A 45 6.65 -6.76 -0.06
C TYR A 45 6.20 -5.88 -1.23
N VAL A 46 7.05 -4.93 -1.61
CA VAL A 46 6.83 -4.15 -2.83
C VAL A 46 7.42 -4.93 -3.99
N ASP A 47 6.58 -5.29 -4.95
CA ASP A 47 6.94 -6.01 -6.17
C ASP A 47 7.06 -5.08 -7.38
N PHE A 48 6.48 -3.88 -7.28
CA PHE A 48 6.41 -2.90 -8.36
C PHE A 48 6.61 -1.47 -7.86
N VAL A 49 7.35 -0.68 -8.64
CA VAL A 49 7.46 0.78 -8.48
C VAL A 49 7.29 1.42 -9.84
N GLY A 50 6.31 2.31 -9.96
CA GLY A 50 5.97 2.97 -11.20
C GLY A 50 5.49 4.39 -10.99
N LEU A 51 4.95 4.98 -12.06
CA LEU A 51 4.26 6.26 -12.03
C LEU A 51 2.79 6.03 -12.41
N ASN A 52 1.86 6.67 -11.70
CA ASN A 52 0.47 6.73 -12.14
C ASN A 52 0.30 7.76 -13.28
N GLU A 53 -0.92 7.89 -13.81
CA GLU A 53 -1.24 8.86 -14.87
C GLU A 53 -0.97 10.32 -14.46
N GLY A 54 -1.03 10.63 -13.16
CA GLY A 54 -0.71 11.93 -12.59
C GLY A 54 0.80 12.21 -12.46
N GLY A 55 1.65 11.22 -12.74
CA GLY A 55 3.10 11.30 -12.56
C GLY A 55 3.57 11.09 -11.13
N ASP A 56 2.68 10.69 -10.21
CA ASP A 56 3.04 10.35 -8.84
C ASP A 56 3.64 8.95 -8.78
N VAL A 57 4.65 8.77 -7.91
CA VAL A 57 5.26 7.45 -7.69
C VAL A 57 4.28 6.54 -6.95
N VAL A 58 4.06 5.35 -7.46
CA VAL A 58 3.21 4.31 -6.87
C VAL A 58 4.02 3.07 -6.55
N LEU A 59 3.76 2.50 -5.37
CA LEU A 59 4.25 1.20 -4.94
C LEU A 59 3.14 0.18 -5.12
N GLY A 60 3.48 -1.00 -5.65
CA GLY A 60 2.54 -2.11 -5.75
C GLY A 60 3.13 -3.43 -5.30
N GLY A 61 2.26 -4.36 -4.90
CA GLY A 61 2.64 -5.68 -4.44
C GLY A 61 1.45 -6.46 -3.90
N ILE A 62 1.70 -7.64 -3.32
CA ILE A 62 0.64 -8.50 -2.77
C ILE A 62 0.43 -8.28 -1.28
N THR A 63 -0.83 -8.21 -0.84
CA THR A 63 -1.24 -8.05 0.57
C THR A 63 -1.08 -9.34 1.38
N THR A 64 0.09 -9.97 1.34
CA THR A 64 0.35 -11.26 2.01
C THR A 64 -0.08 -11.25 3.48
N GLY A 65 -0.90 -12.23 3.86
CA GLY A 65 -1.48 -12.36 5.20
C GLY A 65 -2.88 -11.77 5.34
N SER A 66 -3.36 -11.01 4.36
CA SER A 66 -4.71 -10.42 4.40
C SER A 66 -5.83 -11.44 4.34
N GLN A 67 -5.58 -12.69 3.94
CA GLN A 67 -6.59 -13.75 3.94
C GLN A 67 -7.25 -13.94 5.30
N ALA A 68 -6.51 -13.70 6.39
CA ALA A 68 -7.03 -13.82 7.75
C ALA A 68 -8.08 -12.74 8.09
N VAL A 69 -8.09 -11.62 7.38
CA VAL A 69 -8.98 -10.47 7.63
C VAL A 69 -10.02 -10.31 6.52
N TRP A 70 -9.61 -10.46 5.26
CA TRP A 70 -10.43 -10.21 4.07
C TRP A 70 -10.85 -11.46 3.31
N GLY A 71 -10.38 -12.65 3.73
CA GLY A 71 -10.65 -13.92 3.06
C GLY A 71 -9.84 -14.16 1.79
N ASP A 72 -9.06 -13.18 1.32
CA ASP A 72 -8.18 -13.30 0.16
C ASP A 72 -6.96 -12.34 0.22
N CYS A 73 -6.05 -12.50 -0.73
CA CYS A 73 -4.99 -11.56 -1.07
C CYS A 73 -5.37 -10.69 -2.26
N TYR A 74 -4.91 -9.45 -2.24
CA TYR A 74 -5.12 -8.49 -3.31
C TYR A 74 -3.79 -7.87 -3.72
N TRP A 75 -3.75 -7.34 -4.94
CA TRP A 75 -2.70 -6.44 -5.37
C TRP A 75 -2.99 -5.05 -4.80
N PHE A 76 -2.08 -4.48 -4.01
CA PHE A 76 -2.23 -3.11 -3.54
C PHE A 76 -1.51 -2.14 -4.48
N GLU A 77 -2.00 -0.91 -4.55
CA GLU A 77 -1.30 0.24 -5.13
C GLU A 77 -1.42 1.45 -4.20
N VAL A 78 -0.29 2.02 -3.79
CA VAL A 78 -0.24 3.17 -2.88
C VAL A 78 0.78 4.21 -3.34
N GLU A 79 0.45 5.48 -3.20
CA GLU A 79 1.39 6.58 -3.48
C GLU A 79 2.60 6.51 -2.53
N ALA A 80 3.81 6.65 -3.07
CA ALA A 80 5.07 6.46 -2.35
C ALA A 80 5.49 7.70 -1.53
N ASN A 81 4.59 8.28 -0.74
CA ASN A 81 4.88 9.46 0.06
C ASN A 81 4.04 9.50 1.36
N ALA A 82 4.48 10.29 2.35
CA ALA A 82 3.81 10.38 3.65
C ALA A 82 2.39 11.00 3.61
N GLY A 83 2.02 11.61 2.49
CA GLY A 83 0.68 12.15 2.22
C GLY A 83 -0.10 11.29 1.22
N ALA A 84 0.22 9.99 1.10
CA ALA A 84 -0.46 9.09 0.17
C ALA A 84 -1.97 9.24 0.30
N ARG A 85 -2.63 9.71 -0.76
CA ARG A 85 -4.05 10.13 -0.69
C ARG A 85 -5.00 8.95 -0.54
N CYS A 86 -4.62 7.84 -1.15
CA CYS A 86 -5.39 6.61 -1.15
C CYS A 86 -4.49 5.39 -1.35
N ILE A 87 -5.02 4.24 -0.99
CA ILE A 87 -4.52 2.92 -1.36
C ILE A 87 -5.65 2.16 -2.06
N GLU A 88 -5.33 1.57 -3.19
CA GLU A 88 -6.24 0.78 -4.00
C GLU A 88 -5.90 -0.70 -3.87
N TYR A 89 -6.91 -1.56 -3.87
CA TYR A 89 -6.76 -3.00 -3.78
C TYR A 89 -7.49 -3.67 -4.93
N TRP A 90 -6.75 -4.45 -5.70
CA TRP A 90 -7.19 -5.06 -6.94
C TRP A 90 -7.20 -6.58 -6.79
N GLY A 91 -8.32 -7.20 -7.19
CA GLY A 91 -8.40 -8.64 -7.40
C GLY A 91 -7.82 -9.01 -8.77
N ASP A 92 -8.43 -9.99 -9.45
CA ASP A 92 -8.09 -10.32 -10.83
C ASP A 92 -8.51 -9.18 -11.79
N GLN A 93 -7.65 -8.15 -11.87
CA GLN A 93 -7.78 -6.96 -12.71
C GLN A 93 -9.01 -6.08 -12.43
N VAL A 94 -9.70 -6.31 -11.31
CA VAL A 94 -10.87 -5.54 -10.89
C VAL A 94 -10.56 -4.86 -9.56
N LEU A 95 -10.79 -3.55 -9.49
CA LEU A 95 -10.70 -2.79 -8.25
C LEU A 95 -11.73 -3.35 -7.26
N TRP A 96 -11.23 -3.96 -6.19
CA TRP A 96 -12.06 -4.49 -5.11
C TRP A 96 -12.48 -3.39 -4.14
N ARG A 97 -11.51 -2.59 -3.68
CA ARG A 97 -11.77 -1.46 -2.80
C ARG A 97 -10.71 -0.37 -2.91
N LYS A 98 -11.06 0.82 -2.45
CA LYS A 98 -10.18 1.97 -2.33
C LYS A 98 -10.38 2.62 -0.97
N ASP A 99 -9.31 2.72 -0.21
CA ASP A 99 -9.31 3.34 1.12
C ASP A 99 -8.62 4.70 1.04
N TRP A 100 -9.23 5.70 1.69
CA TRP A 100 -8.77 7.09 1.67
C TRP A 100 -8.00 7.43 2.93
N ALA A 101 -7.00 8.31 2.78
CA ALA A 101 -6.17 8.70 3.88
C ALA A 101 -6.91 9.55 4.92
N THR A 102 -6.55 9.39 6.19
CA THR A 102 -7.03 10.25 7.28
C THR A 102 -6.09 11.43 7.47
N GLY A 103 -6.56 12.63 7.12
CA GLY A 103 -5.81 13.87 7.34
C GLY A 103 -5.18 14.49 6.09
N ALA A 104 -5.79 14.31 4.91
CA ALA A 104 -5.53 15.16 3.74
C ALA A 104 -5.95 16.62 4.01
#